data_AF-A0A1X6PHP5-F1
#
_entry.id   AF-A0A1X6PHP5-F1
#
_cell.length_a   1.000
_cell.length_b   1.000
_cell.length_c   1.000
_cell.angle_alpha   90.00
_cell.angle_beta   90.00
_cell.angle_gamma   90.00
#
_symmetry.space_group_name_H-M   'P 1'
#
loop_
_entity.id
_entity.type
_entity.pdbx_description
1 polymer ?
#
loop_
_entity_poly.entity_id
_entity_poly.type
_entity_poly.pdbx_seq_one_letter_code
_entity_poly.pdbx_strand_id
1 'polypeptide(L)'
;MDSCGDSDDEAFFVNMHLAAAVASEKGHAQGPLREGHRALGSFERVRAAYGPLCHRAVRMSEPCFFLLVDTLRPYLSTSPHALSPPLLLFLDLRYYAGGSYLDVCAVSGVSSSAFYEAVWTFTDAVLGTPDTAAPSA
;
A
#
# COMPACT_ATOMS: atom_id res chain seq x y z
N MET A 1 24.40 -21.03 22.97
CA MET A 1 23.26 -21.28 23.88
C MET A 1 23.41 -20.19 24.93
N ASP A 2 22.62 -19.13 24.92
CA ASP A 2 21.15 -19.10 24.84
C ASP A 2 20.57 -17.95 23.99
N SER A 3 19.32 -18.18 23.59
CA SER A 3 18.41 -17.39 22.76
C SER A 3 17.66 -16.33 23.56
N CYS A 4 17.44 -15.12 23.03
CA CYS A 4 16.40 -14.17 23.46
C CYS A 4 16.40 -12.92 22.52
N GLY A 5 15.34 -12.46 21.87
CA GLY A 5 13.95 -12.88 21.82
C GLY A 5 13.31 -12.19 20.61
N ASP A 6 12.84 -13.03 19.68
CA ASP A 6 11.94 -12.74 18.58
C ASP A 6 10.54 -12.47 19.16
N SER A 7 10.23 -11.21 19.47
CA SER A 7 8.96 -10.83 20.13
C SER A 7 8.17 -9.76 19.40
N ASP A 8 8.79 -9.00 18.50
CA ASP A 8 8.13 -7.89 17.81
C ASP A 8 7.50 -8.31 16.47
N ASP A 9 8.02 -9.36 15.84
CA ASP A 9 7.49 -9.87 14.58
C ASP A 9 6.18 -10.65 14.81
N GLU A 10 6.11 -11.49 15.85
CA GLU A 10 4.87 -12.17 16.26
C GLU A 10 3.76 -11.20 16.69
N ALA A 11 4.13 -10.09 17.35
CA ALA A 11 3.17 -9.07 17.75
C ALA A 11 2.50 -8.39 16.54
N PHE A 12 3.22 -8.24 15.42
CA PHE A 12 2.66 -7.68 14.19
C PHE A 12 1.62 -8.60 13.56
N PHE A 13 1.90 -9.91 13.46
CA PHE A 13 0.96 -10.89 12.92
C PHE A 13 -0.29 -11.02 13.80
N VAL A 14 -0.12 -11.05 15.12
CA VAL A 14 -1.23 -11.13 16.08
C VAL A 14 -2.09 -9.85 16.07
N ASN A 15 -1.47 -8.68 15.95
CA ASN A 15 -2.20 -7.40 15.92
C ASN A 15 -3.00 -7.20 14.61
N MET A 16 -2.56 -7.78 13.49
CA MET A 16 -3.32 -7.77 12.23
C MET A 16 -4.54 -8.69 12.28
N HIS A 17 -4.43 -9.89 12.84
CA HIS A 17 -5.57 -10.78 13.04
C HIS A 17 -6.60 -10.20 14.02
N LEU A 18 -6.16 -9.50 15.07
CA LEU A 18 -7.06 -8.78 15.98
C LEU A 18 -7.81 -7.64 15.28
N ALA A 19 -7.13 -6.84 14.45
CA ALA A 19 -7.78 -5.79 13.67
C ALA A 19 -8.82 -6.35 12.67
N ALA A 20 -8.55 -7.51 12.05
CA ALA A 20 -9.49 -8.21 11.19
C ALA A 20 -10.69 -8.79 11.97
N ALA A 21 -10.46 -9.33 13.18
CA ALA A 21 -11.53 -9.86 14.03
C ALA A 21 -12.46 -8.74 14.57
N VAL A 22 -11.91 -7.60 14.98
CA VAL A 22 -12.69 -6.42 15.42
C VAL A 22 -13.49 -5.81 14.27
N ALA A 23 -12.99 -5.91 13.03
CA ALA A 23 -13.75 -5.54 11.85
C ALA A 23 -14.92 -6.52 11.56
N SER A 24 -14.81 -7.79 12.00
CA SER A 24 -15.82 -8.83 11.77
C SER A 24 -16.98 -8.81 12.79
N GLU A 25 -16.77 -8.34 14.02
CA GLU A 25 -17.85 -8.32 15.04
C GLU A 25 -18.83 -7.15 14.92
N LYS A 26 -18.58 -6.16 14.05
CA LYS A 26 -19.50 -5.03 13.83
C LYS A 26 -20.64 -5.31 12.83
N GLY A 27 -20.89 -6.58 12.51
CA GLY A 27 -21.90 -7.00 11.55
C GLY A 27 -23.11 -7.69 12.17
N HIS A 28 -23.87 -7.05 13.05
CA HIS A 28 -25.26 -7.47 13.36
C HIS A 28 -26.13 -6.37 14.00
N ALA A 29 -26.30 -5.26 13.28
CA ALA A 29 -27.45 -4.39 13.47
C ALA A 29 -27.84 -3.80 12.12
N GLN A 30 -28.93 -4.32 11.55
CA GLN A 30 -29.52 -3.80 10.31
C GLN A 30 -29.93 -2.33 10.52
N GLY A 31 -29.33 -1.45 9.73
CA GLY A 31 -29.77 -0.08 9.50
C GLY A 31 -29.56 0.25 8.02
N PRO A 32 -30.46 1.01 7.38
CA PRO A 32 -30.45 1.20 5.94
C PRO A 32 -29.13 1.83 5.49
N LEU A 33 -28.50 1.14 4.53
CA LEU A 33 -27.40 1.54 3.67
C LEU A 33 -27.19 3.08 3.62
N ARG A 34 -26.34 3.63 4.51
CA ARG A 34 -25.64 4.86 4.17
C ARG A 34 -24.52 4.47 3.22
N GLU A 35 -24.84 4.56 1.94
CA GLU A 35 -23.93 4.81 0.83
C GLU A 35 -23.15 6.12 1.13
N GLY A 36 -22.33 6.11 2.17
CA GLY A 36 -21.28 7.08 2.35
C GLY A 36 -20.17 6.62 1.44
N HIS A 37 -19.92 7.37 0.37
CA HIS A 37 -18.72 7.31 -0.46
C HIS A 37 -17.47 7.25 0.44
N ARG A 38 -17.13 6.08 0.99
CA ARG A 38 -15.78 5.80 1.49
C ARG A 38 -14.94 5.81 0.25
N ALA A 39 -13.94 6.67 0.19
CA ALA A 39 -12.97 6.72 -0.89
C ALA A 39 -12.26 5.36 -0.99
N LEU A 40 -12.84 4.44 -1.76
CA LEU A 40 -12.25 3.19 -2.18
C LEU A 40 -10.99 3.54 -2.97
N GLY A 41 -9.85 2.93 -2.62
CA GLY A 41 -8.57 3.27 -3.25
C GLY A 41 -8.09 4.69 -2.94
N SER A 42 -8.00 5.08 -1.66
CA SER A 42 -7.31 6.30 -1.24
C SER A 42 -6.09 6.02 -0.37
N PHE A 43 -5.04 6.82 -0.53
CA PHE A 43 -3.84 6.71 0.33
C PHE A 43 -4.15 7.07 1.79
N GLU A 44 -5.08 7.98 2.06
CA GLU A 44 -5.48 8.31 3.43
C GLU A 44 -6.05 7.11 4.19
N ARG A 45 -6.77 6.22 3.50
CA ARG A 45 -7.23 4.96 4.10
C ARG A 45 -6.06 4.08 4.51
N VAL A 46 -5.06 3.96 3.64
CA VAL A 46 -3.83 3.19 3.94
C VAL A 46 -3.09 3.80 5.13
N ARG A 47 -2.90 5.12 5.13
CA ARG A 47 -2.27 5.85 6.23
C ARG A 47 -3.02 5.62 7.54
N ALA A 48 -4.36 5.66 7.52
CA ALA A 48 -5.17 5.38 8.70
C ALA A 48 -5.07 3.92 9.17
N ALA A 49 -4.93 2.96 8.25
CA ALA A 49 -4.82 1.54 8.58
C ALA A 49 -3.49 1.17 9.25
N TYR A 50 -2.37 1.73 8.76
CA TYR A 50 -1.05 1.48 9.36
C TYR A 50 -0.71 2.45 10.49
N GLY A 51 -1.31 3.63 10.51
CA GLY A 51 -1.07 4.66 11.51
C GLY A 51 0.43 4.98 11.66
N PRO A 52 0.98 4.98 12.89
CA PRO A 52 2.39 5.23 13.15
C PRO A 52 3.36 4.26 12.44
N LEU A 53 2.89 3.08 12.04
CA LEU A 53 3.71 2.04 11.41
C LEU A 53 3.79 2.17 9.89
N CYS A 54 3.21 3.22 9.30
CA CYS A 54 3.20 3.41 7.85
C CYS A 54 4.62 3.41 7.26
N HIS A 55 5.59 4.00 7.97
CA HIS A 55 7.00 4.00 7.59
C HIS A 55 7.62 2.60 7.49
N ARG A 56 7.16 1.64 8.31
CA ARG A 56 7.58 0.23 8.21
C ARG A 56 6.99 -0.43 6.96
N ALA A 57 5.72 -0.14 6.66
CA ALA A 57 5.02 -0.69 5.50
C ALA A 57 5.67 -0.25 4.17
N VAL A 58 6.13 1.00 4.08
CA VAL A 58 6.84 1.53 2.90
C VAL A 58 8.37 1.43 2.99
N ARG A 59 8.91 0.92 4.10
CA ARG A 59 10.36 0.82 4.40
C ARG A 59 11.14 2.13 4.31
N MET A 60 10.47 3.26 4.49
CA MET A 60 11.08 4.60 4.45
C MET A 60 10.28 5.58 5.29
N SER A 61 10.92 6.70 5.67
CA SER A 61 10.20 7.78 6.36
C SER A 61 9.11 8.38 5.47
N GLU A 62 8.07 8.95 6.08
CA GLU A 62 6.99 9.61 5.32
C GLU A 62 7.48 10.75 4.42
N PRO A 63 8.41 11.62 4.84
CA PRO A 63 9.01 12.61 3.93
C PRO A 63 9.73 11.98 2.72
N CYS A 64 10.50 10.90 2.93
CA CYS A 64 11.18 10.19 1.84
C CYS A 64 10.18 9.58 0.85
N PHE A 65 9.07 9.06 1.36
CA PHE A 65 8.00 8.53 0.54
C PHE A 65 7.40 9.61 -0.38
N PHE A 66 7.07 10.79 0.15
CA PHE A 66 6.53 11.88 -0.67
C PHE A 66 7.54 12.46 -1.65
N LEU A 67 8.82 12.53 -1.30
CA LEU A 67 9.87 12.89 -2.25
C LEU A 67 9.93 11.90 -3.43
N LEU A 68 9.77 10.61 -3.17
CA LEU A 68 9.71 9.59 -4.22
C LEU A 68 8.45 9.72 -5.08
N VAL A 69 7.29 9.98 -4.46
CA VAL A 69 6.04 10.28 -5.19
C VAL A 69 6.24 11.46 -6.12
N ASP A 70 6.82 12.57 -5.65
CA ASP A 70 7.03 13.77 -6.45
C ASP A 70 8.04 13.52 -7.58
N THR A 71 9.08 12.73 -7.33
CA THR A 71 10.09 12.34 -8.33
C THR A 71 9.50 11.49 -9.44
N LEU A 72 8.62 10.54 -9.09
CA LEU A 72 7.99 9.63 -10.05
C LEU A 72 6.73 10.22 -10.69
N ARG A 73 6.13 11.26 -10.11
CA ARG A 73 4.89 11.88 -10.61
C ARG A 73 4.88 12.17 -12.13
N PRO A 74 5.97 12.63 -12.76
CA PRO A 74 5.99 12.85 -14.22
C PRO A 74 5.84 11.57 -15.05
N TYR A 75 6.20 10.41 -14.47
CA TYR A 75 6.22 9.10 -15.12
C TYR A 75 5.01 8.24 -14.74
N LEU A 76 4.35 8.54 -13.63
CA LEU A 76 3.12 7.86 -13.20
C LEU A 76 1.95 8.38 -14.05
N SER A 77 1.62 7.61 -15.09
CA SER A 77 0.59 7.95 -16.09
C SER A 77 -0.71 8.45 -15.46
N THR A 78 -1.13 9.65 -15.86
CA THR A 78 -2.30 10.36 -15.33
C THR A 78 -3.59 9.92 -16.04
N SER A 79 -3.89 8.61 -16.06
CA SER A 79 -5.21 8.16 -16.52
C SER A 79 -6.28 8.69 -15.55
N PRO A 80 -7.45 9.14 -16.04
CA PRO A 80 -8.55 9.60 -15.17
C PRO A 80 -9.15 8.49 -14.30
N HIS A 81 -8.76 7.22 -14.52
CA HIS A 81 -9.11 6.09 -13.67
C HIS A 81 -7.90 5.56 -12.88
N ALA A 82 -6.75 6.24 -13.00
CA ALA A 82 -5.54 5.88 -12.29
C ALA A 82 -5.71 6.14 -10.79
N LEU A 83 -5.07 5.28 -10.01
CA LEU A 83 -4.89 5.50 -8.59
C LEU A 83 -4.10 6.79 -8.37
N SER A 84 -4.36 7.46 -7.24
CA SER A 84 -3.51 8.59 -6.84
C SER A 84 -2.03 8.17 -6.79
N PRO A 85 -1.07 9.02 -7.19
CA PRO A 85 0.35 8.67 -7.18
C PRO A 85 0.88 8.11 -5.85
N PRO A 86 0.48 8.64 -4.67
CA PRO A 86 0.85 8.04 -3.39
C PRO A 86 0.28 6.64 -3.20
N LEU A 87 -0.97 6.40 -3.60
CA LEU A 87 -1.56 5.08 -3.45
C LEU A 87 -0.88 4.06 -4.36
N LEU A 88 -0.66 4.42 -5.64
CA LEU A 88 0.07 3.57 -6.59
C LEU A 88 1.42 3.17 -5.99
N LEU A 89 2.24 4.15 -5.61
CA LEU A 89 3.55 3.90 -5.03
C LEU A 89 3.49 3.02 -3.77
N PHE A 90 2.49 3.21 -2.91
CA PHE A 90 2.30 2.35 -1.74
C PHE A 90 2.04 0.88 -2.11
N LEU A 91 1.13 0.62 -3.07
CA LEU A 91 0.81 -0.75 -3.50
C LEU A 91 2.07 -1.46 -3.99
N ASP A 92 2.85 -0.77 -4.81
CA ASP A 92 4.05 -1.31 -5.44
C ASP A 92 5.17 -1.54 -4.44
N LEU A 93 5.47 -0.53 -3.60
CA LEU A 93 6.48 -0.69 -2.55
C LEU A 93 6.13 -1.84 -1.61
N ARG A 94 4.85 -1.96 -1.21
CA ARG A 94 4.47 -3.04 -0.30
C ARG A 94 4.57 -4.40 -0.98
N TYR A 95 4.15 -4.51 -2.26
CA TYR A 95 4.26 -5.74 -3.04
C TYR A 95 5.73 -6.15 -3.25
N TYR A 96 6.59 -5.25 -3.74
CA TYR A 96 8.02 -5.51 -3.95
C TYR A 96 8.79 -5.74 -2.65
N ALA A 97 8.30 -5.22 -1.52
CA ALA A 97 8.77 -5.57 -0.18
C ALA A 97 8.29 -6.95 0.32
N GLY A 98 7.72 -7.80 -0.55
CA GLY A 98 7.24 -9.14 -0.23
C GLY A 98 5.83 -9.18 0.38
N GLY A 99 5.02 -8.15 0.16
CA GLY A 99 3.63 -8.12 0.63
C GLY A 99 2.71 -8.97 -0.25
N SER A 100 1.81 -9.71 0.38
CA SER A 100 0.76 -10.43 -0.34
C SER A 100 -0.17 -9.45 -1.05
N TYR A 101 -0.42 -9.64 -2.35
CA TYR A 101 -1.34 -8.77 -3.09
C TYR A 101 -2.74 -8.77 -2.47
N LEU A 102 -3.18 -9.90 -1.89
CA LEU A 102 -4.48 -9.99 -1.21
C LEU A 102 -4.56 -9.05 0.00
N ASP A 103 -3.51 -9.02 0.82
CA ASP A 103 -3.44 -8.15 1.99
C ASP A 103 -3.38 -6.68 1.58
N VAL A 104 -2.57 -6.39 0.57
CA VAL A 104 -2.42 -5.04 0.02
C VAL A 104 -3.74 -4.52 -0.54
N CYS A 105 -4.48 -5.33 -1.30
CA CYS A 105 -5.82 -5.02 -1.78
C CYS A 105 -6.83 -4.83 -0.63
N ALA A 106 -6.80 -5.69 0.39
CA ALA A 106 -7.70 -5.59 1.53
C ALA A 106 -7.52 -4.29 2.32
N VAL A 107 -6.26 -3.89 2.55
CA VAL A 107 -5.93 -2.65 3.29
C VAL A 107 -6.29 -1.41 2.47
N SER A 108 -5.87 -1.38 1.20
CA SER A 108 -6.08 -0.24 0.30
C SER A 108 -7.53 -0.09 -0.19
N GLY A 109 -8.29 -1.18 -0.20
CA GLY A 109 -9.63 -1.25 -0.79
C GLY A 109 -9.63 -1.19 -2.31
N VAL A 110 -8.51 -1.55 -2.94
CA VAL A 110 -8.33 -1.55 -4.40
C VAL A 110 -8.70 -2.94 -4.95
N SER A 111 -9.27 -3.00 -6.16
CA SER A 111 -9.57 -4.29 -6.81
C SER A 111 -8.28 -4.99 -7.25
N SER A 112 -8.33 -6.31 -7.41
CA SER A 112 -7.18 -7.08 -7.93
C SER A 112 -6.72 -6.59 -9.31
N SER A 113 -7.66 -6.19 -10.18
CA SER A 113 -7.31 -5.64 -11.51
C SER A 113 -6.55 -4.32 -11.39
N ALA A 114 -7.05 -3.38 -10.57
CA ALA A 114 -6.38 -2.10 -10.36
C ALA A 114 -5.03 -2.24 -9.65
N PHE A 115 -4.87 -3.26 -8.81
CA PHE A 115 -3.58 -3.61 -8.22
C PHE A 115 -2.56 -4.03 -9.29
N TYR A 116 -2.90 -4.97 -10.19
CA TYR A 116 -1.94 -5.41 -11.21
C TYR A 116 -1.65 -4.32 -12.25
N GLU A 117 -2.63 -3.48 -12.57
CA GLU A 117 -2.41 -2.27 -13.38
C GLU A 117 -1.44 -1.28 -12.71
N ALA A 118 -1.54 -1.12 -11.37
CA ALA A 118 -0.61 -0.28 -10.62
C ALA A 118 0.83 -0.81 -10.69
N VAL A 119 1.01 -2.12 -10.45
CA VAL A 119 2.32 -2.80 -10.55
C VAL A 119 2.92 -2.63 -11.93
N TRP A 120 2.12 -2.80 -12.97
CA TRP A 120 2.57 -2.58 -14.34
C TRP A 120 2.96 -1.11 -14.58
N THR A 121 2.11 -0.17 -14.20
CA THR A 121 2.33 1.28 -14.38
C THR A 121 3.58 1.77 -13.67
N PHE A 122 3.82 1.33 -12.43
CA PHE A 122 5.03 1.68 -11.70
C PHE A 122 6.29 1.10 -12.33
N THR A 123 6.22 -0.16 -12.79
CA THR A 123 7.36 -0.81 -13.45
C THR A 123 7.74 -0.06 -14.73
N ASP A 124 6.75 0.32 -15.54
CA ASP A 124 6.96 1.12 -16.75
C ASP A 124 7.52 2.51 -16.41
N ALA A 125 7.00 3.16 -15.37
CA ALA A 125 7.50 4.45 -14.89
C ALA A 125 8.97 4.39 -14.46
N VAL A 126 9.37 3.34 -13.73
CA VAL A 126 10.77 3.12 -13.30
C VAL A 126 11.67 2.88 -14.52
N LEU A 127 11.25 2.02 -15.46
CA LEU A 127 12.01 1.75 -16.68
C LEU A 127 12.12 2.96 -17.61
N GLY A 128 11.13 3.85 -17.58
CA GLY A 128 11.14 5.12 -18.32
C GLY A 128 12.02 6.21 -17.71
N THR A 129 12.59 6.00 -16.52
CA THR A 129 13.50 6.98 -15.92
C THR A 129 14.88 6.94 -16.61
N PRO A 130 15.41 8.09 -17.06
CA PRO A 130 16.62 8.15 -17.89
C PRO A 130 17.92 7.69 -17.19
N ASP A 131 17.88 7.44 -15.88
CA ASP A 131 19.05 7.04 -15.07
C ASP A 131 19.18 5.51 -14.90
N THR A 132 18.18 4.73 -15.33
CA THR A 132 18.20 3.25 -15.23
C THR A 132 18.61 2.56 -16.53
N ALA A 133 18.74 3.31 -17.63
CA ALA A 133 19.32 2.81 -18.87
C ALA A 133 20.83 2.66 -18.67
N ALA A 134 21.28 1.43 -18.37
CA ALA A 134 22.69 1.10 -18.26
C ALA A 134 23.47 1.61 -19.49
N PRO A 135 24.69 2.17 -19.32
CA PRO A 135 25.55 2.43 -20.46
C PRO A 135 25.82 1.09 -21.16
N SER A 136 25.53 1.03 -22.45
CA SER A 136 25.90 -0.10 -23.31
C SER A 136 27.41 -0.35 -23.17
N ALA A 137 27.76 -1.52 -22.64
CA ALA A 137 29.14 -2.02 -22.60
C ALA A 137 29.67 -2.31 -24.01
#